data_AF-A0A366EM75-F1
#
_entry.id   AF-A0A366EM75-F1
#
_cell.length_a   1.000
_cell.length_b   1.000
_cell.length_c   1.000
_cell.angle_alpha   90.00
_cell.angle_beta   90.00
_cell.angle_gamma   90.00
#
_symmetry.space_group_name_H-M   'P 1'
#
loop_
_entity.id
_entity.type
_entity.pdbx_description
1 polymer ?
#
loop_
_entity_poly.entity_id
_entity_poly.type
_entity_poly.pdbx_seq_one_letter_code
_entity_poly.pdbx_strand_id
1 'polypeptide(L)' 'MEDGSKLAGTFVDGTITFVGKGLSCSGPVTFTSAGTGTGAVSCANGQTGIFVWRASGQRGFGEGQIGGRRFTAEFKIS' A
#
# COMPACT_ATOMS: atom_id res chain seq x y z
N MET A 1 3.08 21.55 -4.26
CA MET A 1 2.60 20.92 -3.00
C MET A 1 2.62 19.42 -3.23
N GLU A 2 3.81 18.80 -3.19
CA GLU A 2 4.02 17.43 -3.66
C GLU A 2 4.77 16.65 -2.56
N ASP A 3 4.08 16.32 -1.47
CA ASP A 3 4.63 15.39 -0.47
C ASP A 3 3.79 14.10 -0.40
N GLY A 4 3.24 13.68 -1.55
CA GLY A 4 2.72 12.33 -1.72
C GLY A 4 3.88 11.41 -2.06
N SER A 5 4.45 10.73 -1.06
CA SER A 5 5.55 9.79 -1.32
C SER A 5 5.02 8.64 -2.19
N LYS A 6 5.44 8.60 -3.46
CA LYS A 6 5.10 7.51 -4.37
C LYS A 6 5.89 6.27 -3.99
N LEU A 7 5.21 5.20 -3.59
CA LEU A 7 5.82 3.91 -3.23
C LEU A 7 5.57 2.89 -4.34
N ALA A 8 6.54 2.01 -4.56
CA ALA A 8 6.33 0.82 -5.38
C ALA A 8 6.00 -0.34 -4.46
N GLY A 9 5.02 -1.16 -4.83
CA GLY A 9 4.65 -2.32 -4.03
C GLY A 9 4.40 -3.59 -4.82
N THR A 10 4.21 -4.68 -4.09
CA THR A 10 3.83 -5.98 -4.64
C THR A 10 2.80 -6.59 -3.71
N PHE A 11 1.71 -7.08 -4.30
CA PHE A 11 0.70 -7.85 -3.60
C PHE A 11 0.94 -9.34 -3.89
N VAL A 12 1.11 -10.13 -2.83
CA VAL A 12 1.32 -11.58 -2.88
C VAL A 12 0.50 -12.21 -1.76
N ASP A 13 -0.37 -13.16 -2.10
CA ASP A 13 -1.10 -14.00 -1.15
C ASP A 13 -1.80 -13.22 -0.01
N GLY A 14 -2.53 -12.15 -0.34
CA GLY A 14 -3.25 -11.35 0.66
C GLY A 14 -2.41 -10.35 1.44
N THR A 15 -1.11 -10.25 1.15
CA THR A 15 -0.18 -9.32 1.79
C THR A 15 0.36 -8.31 0.78
N ILE A 16 0.35 -7.03 1.15
CA ILE A 16 1.04 -6.00 0.38
C ILE A 16 2.40 -5.73 0.99
N THR A 17 3.39 -5.46 0.14
CA THR A 17 4.69 -4.91 0.54
C THR A 17 4.93 -3.65 -0.26
N PHE A 18 5.25 -2.55 0.41
CA PHE A 18 5.68 -1.27 -0.15
C PHE A 18 7.14 -1.04 0.17
N VAL A 19 7.90 -0.58 -0.81
CA VAL A 19 9.29 -0.18 -0.65
C VAL A 19 9.46 1.22 -1.23
N GLY A 20 9.94 2.16 -0.42
CA GLY A 20 10.28 3.51 -0.90
C GLY A 20 11.00 4.36 0.14
N LYS A 21 11.89 5.24 -0.33
CA LYS A 21 12.73 6.14 0.49
C LYS A 21 13.46 5.42 1.64
N GLY A 22 13.92 4.19 1.43
CA GLY A 22 14.62 3.39 2.44
C GLY A 22 13.72 2.80 3.53
N LEU A 23 12.39 2.90 3.38
CA LEU A 23 11.41 2.31 4.28
C LEU A 23 10.70 1.15 3.57
N SER A 24 10.69 -0.02 4.21
CA SER A 24 9.86 -1.15 3.83
C SER A 24 8.64 -1.21 4.77
N CYS A 25 7.46 -1.32 4.18
CA CYS A 25 6.21 -1.48 4.90
C CYS A 25 5.46 -2.67 4.34
N SER A 26 4.94 -3.55 5.19
CA SER A 26 4.15 -4.69 4.73
C SER A 26 2.98 -4.96 5.67
N GLY A 27 1.96 -5.62 5.15
CA GLY A 27 0.84 -6.05 5.96
C GLY A 27 -0.32 -6.61 5.16
N PRO A 28 -1.31 -7.18 5.87
CA PRO A 28 -2.44 -7.84 5.27
C PRO A 28 -3.38 -6.84 4.60
N VAL A 29 -4.06 -7.30 3.56
CA VAL A 29 -5.12 -6.54 2.90
C VAL A 29 -6.40 -7.35 2.84
N THR A 30 -7.52 -6.63 2.84
CA THR A 30 -8.86 -7.19 2.75
C THR A 30 -9.56 -6.60 1.54
N PHE A 31 -10.13 -7.47 0.71
CA PHE A 31 -10.96 -7.09 -0.43
C PHE A 31 -12.34 -6.70 0.09
N THR A 32 -12.75 -5.46 -0.12
CA THR A 32 -14.09 -4.99 0.26
C THR A 32 -15.07 -5.09 -0.90
N SER A 33 -14.58 -5.07 -2.14
CA SER A 33 -15.38 -5.26 -3.36
C SER A 33 -14.51 -5.77 -4.52
N ALA A 34 -15.13 -6.08 -5.66
CA ALA A 34 -14.43 -6.48 -6.87
C ALA A 34 -13.42 -5.39 -7.28
N GLY A 35 -12.14 -5.68 -7.07
CA GLY A 35 -11.06 -4.74 -7.41
C GLY A 35 -10.94 -3.54 -6.46
N THR A 36 -11.50 -3.58 -5.26
CA THR A 36 -11.23 -2.55 -4.23
C THR A 36 -11.04 -3.20 -2.87
N GLY A 37 -10.12 -2.68 -2.08
CA GLY A 37 -9.89 -3.16 -0.73
C GLY A 37 -9.23 -2.15 0.17
N THR A 38 -9.01 -2.57 1.40
CA THR A 38 -8.38 -1.79 2.45
C THR A 38 -7.29 -2.64 3.09
N GLY A 39 -6.21 -2.02 3.53
CA GLY A 39 -5.13 -2.73 4.19
C GLY A 39 -4.47 -1.89 5.25
N ALA A 40 -3.81 -2.57 6.18
CA ALA A 40 -2.94 -1.95 7.15
C ALA A 40 -1.51 -2.42 6.86
N VAL A 41 -0.57 -1.48 6.86
CA VAL A 41 0.85 -1.79 6.75
C VAL A 41 1.60 -1.36 7.99
N SER A 42 2.59 -2.15 8.34
CA SER A 42 3.56 -1.85 9.38
C SER A 42 4.91 -1.67 8.72
N CYS A 43 5.58 -0.56 9.03
CA CYS A 43 6.86 -0.20 8.49
C CYS A 43 7.99 -0.60 9.43
N ALA A 44 9.20 -0.82 8.89
CA ALA A 44 10.37 -1.23 9.66
C ALA A 44 10.76 -0.25 10.80
N ASN A 45 10.34 1.00 10.72
CA ASN A 45 10.54 2.03 11.75
C ASN A 45 9.42 2.06 12.83
N GLY A 46 8.54 1.05 12.85
CA GLY A 46 7.42 0.96 13.79
C GLY A 46 6.20 1.80 13.42
N GLN A 47 6.25 2.58 12.34
CA GLN A 47 5.08 3.32 11.87
C GLN A 47 4.06 2.36 11.27
N THR A 48 2.80 2.56 11.62
CA THR A 48 1.68 1.88 10.96
C THR A 48 0.95 2.86 10.06
N GLY A 49 0.29 2.30 9.06
CA GLY A 49 -0.51 3.06 8.12
C GLY A 49 -1.69 2.27 7.61
N ILE A 50 -2.76 2.97 7.26
CA ILE A 50 -3.94 2.40 6.63
C ILE A 50 -4.01 2.95 5.22
N PHE A 51 -4.40 2.10 4.27
CA PHE A 51 -4.53 2.49 2.88
C PHE A 51 -5.73 1.80 2.23
N VAL A 52 -6.31 2.49 1.28
CA VAL A 52 -7.34 1.96 0.38
C VAL A 52 -6.66 1.69 -0.94
N TRP A 53 -7.04 0.61 -1.61
CA TRP A 53 -6.49 0.28 -2.90
C TRP A 53 -7.57 -0.17 -3.87
N ARG A 54 -7.28 0.02 -5.15
CA ARG A 54 -8.11 -0.40 -6.28
C ARG A 54 -7.26 -1.22 -7.22
N ALA A 55 -7.67 -2.45 -7.48
CA ALA A 55 -7.07 -3.37 -8.43
C ALA A 55 -7.89 -3.42 -9.72
N SER A 56 -7.18 -3.35 -10.85
CA SER A 56 -7.75 -3.60 -12.18
C SER A 56 -6.80 -4.52 -12.95
N GLY A 57 -7.23 -5.75 -13.21
CA GLY A 57 -6.39 -6.78 -13.80
C GLY A 57 -5.20 -7.16 -12.90
N GLN A 58 -3.98 -7.08 -13.44
CA GLN A 58 -2.75 -7.44 -12.72
C GLN A 58 -2.07 -6.26 -12.00
N ARG A 59 -2.73 -5.10 -11.92
CA ARG A 59 -2.18 -3.88 -11.32
C ARG A 59 -3.15 -3.29 -10.33
N GLY A 60 -2.61 -2.72 -9.27
CA GLY A 60 -3.36 -1.98 -8.27
C GLY A 60 -2.73 -0.63 -7.98
N PHE A 61 -3.60 0.32 -7.65
CA PHE A 61 -3.23 1.63 -7.13
C PHE A 61 -3.79 1.77 -5.73
N GLY A 62 -2.94 2.14 -4.78
CA GLY A 62 -3.29 2.38 -3.40
C GLY A 62 -2.98 3.81 -2.99
N GLU A 63 -3.78 4.33 -2.07
CA GLU A 63 -3.53 5.60 -1.41
C GLU A 63 -3.85 5.46 0.08
N GLY A 64 -3.03 6.08 0.91
CA GLY A 64 -3.17 5.92 2.35
C GLY A 64 -2.30 6.88 3.13
N GLN A 65 -2.16 6.58 4.41
CA GLN A 65 -1.38 7.39 5.33
C GLN A 65 -0.50 6.47 6.20
N ILE A 66 0.79 6.76 6.28
CA ILE A 66 1.75 6.09 7.17
C ILE A 66 2.30 7.15 8.13
N GLY A 67 2.17 6.92 9.43
CA GLY A 67 2.73 7.82 10.46
C GLY A 67 2.35 9.30 10.26
N GLY A 68 1.10 9.56 9.87
CA GLY A 68 0.61 10.92 9.63
C GLY A 68 0.87 11.49 8.23
N ARG A 69 1.60 10.81 7.34
CA ARG A 69 1.94 11.31 6.00
C ARG A 69 1.20 10.54 4.91
N ARG A 70 0.60 11.28 3.96
CA ARG A 70 -0.09 10.67 2.81
C ARG A 70 0.92 10.03 1.88
N PHE A 71 0.57 8.86 1.36
CA PHE A 71 1.34 8.18 0.34
C PHE A 71 0.40 7.64 -0.73
N THR A 72 0.95 7.45 -1.93
CA THR A 72 0.31 6.70 -3.00
C THR A 72 1.24 5.57 -3.39
N ALA A 73 0.68 4.44 -3.80
CA ALA A 73 1.46 3.27 -4.16
C ALA A 73 0.89 2.59 -5.39
N GLU A 74 1.76 2.22 -6.31
CA GLU A 74 1.41 1.35 -7.41
C GLU A 74 1.98 -0.04 -7.12
N PHE A 75 1.15 -1.06 -7.22
CA PHE A 75 1.57 -2.44 -6.97
C PHE A 75 1.12 -3.38 -8.08
N LYS A 76 1.91 -4.43 -8.29
CA LYS A 76 1.53 -5.55 -9.15
C LYS A 76 0.87 -6.63 -8.30
N ILE A 77 -0.12 -7.28 -8.89
CA ILE A 77 -0.80 -8.44 -8.34
C ILE A 77 -0.15 -9.65 -9.01
N SER A 78 0.56 -10.44 -8.23
CA SER A 78 1.28 -11.64 -8.71
C SER A 78 0.63 -12.92 -8.23
#